data_AF-A0A6J1UN63-F1
#
_entry.id   AF-A0A6J1UN63-F1
#
_cell.length_a   1.000
_cell.length_b   1.000
_cell.length_c   1.000
_cell.angle_alpha   90.00
_cell.angle_beta   90.00
_cell.angle_gamma   90.00
#
_symmetry.space_group_name_H-M   'P 1'
#
loop_
_entity.id
_entity.type
_entity.pdbx_description
1 polymer ?
#
loop_
_entity_poly.entity_id
_entity_poly.type
_entity_poly.pdbx_seq_one_letter_code
_entity_poly.pdbx_strand_id
1 'polypeptide(L)'
;MVRMAGATPVFIPLRNKSVNGEAASSADWILDPTELANKFNSKTKAIILNTPHNPIGKVYTKEELQIIADLCIKYDTLCISDEVYEWLVYTGNKHIKIATLPGMWERTITIGSAGKTYSVTGWKLGWSIGPSHLIKHLQVVQQNTIYTCPTPLQEAVAQSFLLDFKRMDDPECYFYSLPRELESKRNRMAQMFLEVGLKPVIPEGGYFMIVDVSTLGIDLSDMEKGKPYDYKFVKWMIKSKKLSAIPLTPFCGPETKGQFEKYIRFCFIKKDSTLDAAEMILKNWKKQMT
;
A
#
# COMPACT_ATOMS: atom_id res chain seq x y z
N MET A 1 9.12 -6.39 -12.97
CA MET A 1 10.00 -7.39 -12.33
C MET A 1 9.67 -8.80 -12.80
N VAL A 2 8.50 -9.37 -12.46
CA VAL A 2 8.10 -10.75 -12.87
C VAL A 2 8.28 -11.02 -14.37
N ARG A 3 7.71 -10.18 -15.24
CA ARG A 3 7.87 -10.31 -16.70
C ARG A 3 9.31 -10.16 -17.19
N MET A 4 10.08 -9.28 -16.57
CA MET A 4 11.49 -9.06 -16.92
C MET A 4 12.36 -10.28 -16.58
N ALA A 5 11.97 -11.04 -15.55
CA ALA A 5 12.56 -12.34 -15.22
C ALA A 5 12.03 -13.49 -16.10
N GLY A 6 11.26 -13.21 -17.16
CA GLY A 6 10.68 -14.22 -18.05
C GLY A 6 9.51 -15.01 -17.45
N ALA A 7 9.00 -14.61 -16.28
CA ALA A 7 7.88 -15.29 -15.61
C ALA A 7 6.52 -14.66 -15.96
N THR A 8 5.45 -15.45 -15.83
CA THR A 8 4.07 -15.02 -16.09
C THR A 8 3.39 -14.55 -14.80
N PRO A 9 2.98 -13.27 -14.69
CA PRO A 9 2.19 -12.83 -13.54
C PRO A 9 0.77 -13.41 -13.61
N VAL A 10 0.32 -13.99 -12.51
CA VAL A 10 -1.06 -14.44 -12.31
C VAL A 10 -1.72 -13.49 -11.32
N PHE A 11 -2.80 -12.81 -11.74
CA PHE A 11 -3.46 -11.79 -10.94
C PHE A 11 -4.66 -12.35 -10.18
N ILE A 12 -4.84 -11.86 -8.96
CA ILE A 12 -6.04 -12.04 -8.14
C ILE A 12 -6.42 -10.68 -7.53
N PRO A 13 -7.66 -10.20 -7.68
CA PRO A 13 -8.11 -8.96 -7.06
C PRO A 13 -8.49 -9.16 -5.59
N LEU A 14 -8.35 -8.10 -4.80
CA LEU A 14 -9.10 -7.96 -3.56
C LEU A 14 -10.55 -7.58 -3.90
N ARG A 15 -11.52 -8.20 -3.22
CA ARG A 15 -12.95 -7.96 -3.40
C ARG A 15 -13.46 -7.08 -2.27
N ASN A 16 -14.18 -6.01 -2.61
CA ASN A 16 -14.88 -5.20 -1.62
C ASN A 16 -16.17 -5.92 -1.19
N LYS A 17 -16.29 -6.24 0.10
CA LYS A 17 -17.48 -6.87 0.69
C LYS A 17 -18.44 -5.89 1.35
N SER A 18 -18.14 -4.59 1.37
CA SER A 18 -19.02 -3.60 1.99
C SER A 18 -20.38 -3.56 1.28
N VAL A 19 -21.43 -3.83 2.04
CA VAL A 19 -22.84 -3.74 1.61
C VAL A 19 -23.45 -2.55 2.33
N ASN A 20 -23.60 -1.43 1.62
CA ASN A 20 -24.36 -0.22 2.00
C ASN A 20 -23.74 0.75 3.03
N GLY A 21 -23.66 2.02 2.63
CA GLY A 21 -24.06 3.17 3.47
C GLY A 21 -23.01 3.88 4.34
N GLU A 22 -22.05 3.17 4.94
CA GLU A 22 -21.07 3.78 5.85
C GLU A 22 -19.67 3.90 5.23
N ALA A 23 -18.80 4.73 5.83
CA ALA A 23 -17.44 4.95 5.33
C ALA A 23 -16.68 3.62 5.27
N ALA A 24 -16.41 3.13 4.05
CA ALA A 24 -15.76 1.84 3.84
C ALA A 24 -14.38 1.82 4.50
N SER A 25 -14.04 0.72 5.16
CA SER A 25 -12.71 0.49 5.72
C SER A 25 -11.85 -0.30 4.72
N SER A 26 -10.52 -0.20 4.83
CA SER A 26 -9.65 -1.13 4.08
C SER A 26 -9.85 -2.60 4.50
N ALA A 27 -10.42 -2.83 5.69
CA ALA A 27 -10.82 -4.16 6.17
C ALA A 27 -11.85 -4.84 5.25
N ASP A 28 -12.73 -4.04 4.63
CA ASP A 28 -13.81 -4.53 3.77
C ASP A 28 -13.28 -5.11 2.44
N TRP A 29 -12.01 -4.83 2.11
CA TRP A 29 -11.32 -5.40 0.98
C TRP A 29 -10.68 -6.71 1.40
N ILE A 30 -11.20 -7.82 0.88
CA ILE A 30 -10.77 -9.15 1.29
C ILE A 30 -10.15 -9.93 0.13
N LEU A 31 -9.27 -10.85 0.47
CA LEU A 31 -8.75 -11.84 -0.46
C LEU A 31 -9.65 -13.07 -0.41
N ASP A 32 -10.34 -13.39 -1.51
CA ASP A 32 -11.22 -14.56 -1.54
C ASP A 32 -10.38 -15.85 -1.46
N PRO A 33 -10.57 -16.72 -0.44
CA PRO A 33 -9.73 -17.91 -0.26
C PRO A 33 -9.86 -18.92 -1.40
N THR A 34 -11.06 -19.04 -1.97
CA THR A 34 -11.35 -19.99 -3.06
C THR A 34 -10.74 -19.49 -4.36
N GLU A 35 -10.91 -18.20 -4.69
CA GLU A 35 -10.25 -17.59 -5.84
C GLU A 35 -8.73 -17.69 -5.73
N LEU A 36 -8.17 -17.50 -4.52
CA LEU A 36 -6.73 -17.61 -4.27
C LEU A 36 -6.23 -19.03 -4.50
N ALA A 37 -6.87 -20.04 -3.89
CA ALA A 37 -6.49 -21.43 -4.06
C ALA A 37 -6.47 -21.84 -5.54
N ASN A 38 -7.45 -21.36 -6.33
CA ASN A 38 -7.53 -21.63 -7.77
C ASN A 38 -6.39 -21.00 -8.61
N LYS A 39 -5.59 -20.09 -8.05
CA LYS A 39 -4.39 -19.55 -8.72
C LYS A 39 -3.14 -20.39 -8.49
N PHE A 40 -3.11 -21.24 -7.47
CA PHE A 40 -1.96 -22.08 -7.16
C PHE A 40 -1.98 -23.38 -7.98
N ASN A 41 -0.84 -23.71 -8.59
CA ASN A 41 -0.63 -24.93 -9.36
C ASN A 41 0.86 -25.30 -9.37
N SER A 42 1.22 -26.38 -10.07
CA SER A 42 2.61 -26.88 -10.14
C SER A 42 3.62 -25.92 -10.80
N LYS A 43 3.16 -24.86 -11.48
CA LYS A 43 4.01 -23.80 -12.06
C LYS A 43 4.13 -22.57 -11.15
N THR A 44 3.39 -22.51 -10.05
CA THR A 44 3.47 -21.37 -9.12
C THR A 44 4.83 -21.37 -8.44
N LYS A 45 5.62 -20.31 -8.67
CA LYS A 45 6.94 -20.16 -8.04
C LYS A 45 6.88 -19.38 -6.73
N ALA A 46 6.10 -18.30 -6.73
CA ALA A 46 6.00 -17.42 -5.58
C ALA A 46 4.69 -16.64 -5.59
N ILE A 47 4.26 -16.20 -4.42
CA ILE A 47 3.28 -15.13 -4.24
C ILE A 47 3.97 -13.86 -3.76
N ILE A 48 3.54 -12.70 -4.27
CA ILE A 48 3.96 -11.39 -3.76
C ILE A 48 2.84 -10.88 -2.85
N LEU A 49 3.15 -10.73 -1.56
CA LEU A 49 2.29 -10.15 -0.55
C LEU A 49 2.74 -8.71 -0.31
N ASN A 50 1.80 -7.78 -0.12
CA ASN A 50 2.12 -6.43 0.33
C ASN A 50 1.19 -6.04 1.49
N THR A 51 1.77 -5.91 2.69
CA THR A 51 1.05 -5.51 3.90
C THR A 51 1.94 -4.70 4.84
N PRO A 52 1.49 -3.52 5.35
CA PRO A 52 0.29 -2.78 4.96
C PRO A 52 0.25 -2.44 3.46
N HIS A 53 -0.91 -2.63 2.85
CA HIS A 53 -1.07 -2.68 1.40
C HIS A 53 -1.12 -1.29 0.77
N ASN A 54 -0.34 -1.07 -0.28
CA ASN A 54 -0.49 0.08 -1.17
C ASN A 54 -1.13 -0.40 -2.49
N PRO A 55 -2.29 0.14 -2.90
CA PRO A 55 -2.81 1.48 -2.54
C PRO A 55 -3.93 1.55 -1.50
N ILE A 56 -4.53 0.43 -1.10
CA ILE A 56 -5.79 0.41 -0.33
C ILE A 56 -5.60 0.82 1.14
N GLY A 57 -4.42 0.57 1.71
CA GLY A 57 -4.13 0.76 3.13
C GLY A 57 -4.54 -0.43 4.02
N LYS A 58 -4.87 -1.58 3.41
CA LYS A 58 -5.25 -2.80 4.14
C LYS A 58 -4.10 -3.35 4.97
N VAL A 59 -4.38 -3.70 6.22
CA VAL A 59 -3.50 -4.51 7.06
C VAL A 59 -4.05 -5.93 7.05
N TYR A 60 -3.26 -6.91 6.61
CA TYR A 60 -3.74 -8.28 6.48
C TYR A 60 -3.89 -8.90 7.86
N THR A 61 -5.02 -9.57 8.11
CA THR A 61 -5.25 -10.24 9.39
C THR A 61 -4.45 -11.54 9.47
N LYS A 62 -4.31 -12.09 10.68
CA LYS A 62 -3.64 -13.37 10.88
C LYS A 62 -4.29 -14.49 10.06
N GLU A 63 -5.62 -14.47 9.97
CA GLU A 63 -6.43 -15.46 9.26
C GLU A 63 -6.18 -15.39 7.76
N GLU A 64 -6.14 -14.19 7.19
CA GLU A 64 -5.79 -13.99 5.77
C GLU A 64 -4.35 -14.43 5.47
N LEU A 65 -3.41 -14.13 6.37
CA LEU A 65 -2.01 -14.57 6.25
C LEU A 65 -1.88 -16.10 6.37
N GLN A 66 -2.68 -16.74 7.23
CA GLN A 66 -2.68 -18.19 7.38
C GLN A 66 -3.15 -18.88 6.09
N ILE A 67 -4.18 -18.36 5.43
CA ILE A 67 -4.65 -18.88 4.14
C ILE A 67 -3.54 -18.84 3.08
N ILE A 68 -2.78 -17.73 3.02
CA ILE A 68 -1.63 -17.61 2.12
C ILE A 68 -0.52 -18.59 2.50
N ALA A 69 -0.23 -18.72 3.80
CA ALA A 69 0.80 -19.62 4.32
C ALA A 69 0.48 -21.08 3.98
N ASP A 70 -0.77 -21.52 4.20
CA ASP A 70 -1.22 -22.89 3.92
C ASP A 70 -1.03 -23.26 2.45
N LEU A 71 -1.34 -22.34 1.53
CA LEU A 71 -1.12 -22.54 0.10
C LEU A 71 0.37 -22.56 -0.24
N CYS A 72 1.18 -21.67 0.34
CA CYS A 72 2.63 -21.68 0.12
C CYS A 72 3.28 -22.99 0.59
N ILE A 73 2.83 -23.53 1.73
CA ILE A 73 3.28 -24.83 2.26
C ILE A 73 2.83 -25.96 1.34
N LYS A 74 1.52 -26.02 1.01
CA LYS A 74 0.93 -27.09 0.21
C LYS A 74 1.56 -27.24 -1.17
N TYR A 75 1.90 -26.13 -1.81
CA TYR A 75 2.45 -26.10 -3.17
C TYR A 75 3.97 -25.90 -3.21
N ASP A 76 4.63 -25.86 -2.05
CA ASP A 76 6.07 -25.59 -1.91
C ASP A 76 6.53 -24.34 -2.69
N THR A 77 5.87 -23.21 -2.44
CA THR A 77 6.11 -21.95 -3.15
C THR A 77 6.65 -20.87 -2.24
N LEU A 78 7.45 -19.95 -2.78
CA LEU A 78 8.00 -18.84 -2.01
C LEU A 78 6.97 -17.74 -1.72
N CYS A 79 7.16 -16.99 -0.64
CA CYS A 79 6.45 -15.74 -0.37
C CYS A 79 7.45 -14.57 -0.41
N ILE A 80 7.16 -13.55 -1.21
CA ILE A 80 7.88 -12.28 -1.18
C ILE A 80 6.96 -11.27 -0.51
N SER A 81 7.24 -10.94 0.75
CA SER A 81 6.43 -10.06 1.59
C SER A 81 7.01 -8.64 1.58
N ASP A 82 6.39 -7.74 0.83
CA ASP A 82 6.67 -6.30 0.85
C ASP A 82 6.00 -5.67 2.07
N GLU A 83 6.80 -5.38 3.10
CA GLU A 83 6.36 -4.86 4.39
C GLU A 83 6.95 -3.47 4.68
N VAL A 84 7.22 -2.67 3.64
CA VAL A 84 7.86 -1.35 3.81
C VAL A 84 7.07 -0.38 4.70
N TYR A 85 5.78 -0.64 4.92
CA TYR A 85 4.91 0.17 5.78
C TYR A 85 4.69 -0.45 7.17
N GLU A 86 5.49 -1.42 7.60
CA GLU A 86 5.30 -2.21 8.84
C GLU A 86 5.04 -1.39 10.11
N TRP A 87 5.61 -0.19 10.23
CA TRP A 87 5.42 0.71 11.39
C TRP A 87 4.18 1.59 11.27
N LEU A 88 3.62 1.73 10.07
CA LEU A 88 2.51 2.61 9.78
C LEU A 88 1.19 1.84 9.85
N VAL A 89 0.85 1.36 11.04
CA VAL A 89 -0.42 0.70 11.33
C VAL A 89 -1.18 1.53 12.37
N TYR A 90 -2.47 1.72 12.16
CA TYR A 90 -3.30 2.59 12.97
C TYR A 90 -4.05 1.84 14.07
N THR A 91 -4.60 2.60 15.01
CA THR A 91 -5.30 2.08 16.19
C THR A 91 -6.33 1.00 15.82
N GLY A 92 -6.34 -0.09 16.59
CA GLY A 92 -7.21 -1.26 16.37
C GLY A 92 -6.59 -2.36 15.51
N ASN A 93 -5.43 -2.11 14.88
CA ASN A 93 -4.78 -3.06 13.97
C ASN A 93 -3.35 -3.39 14.43
N LYS A 94 -2.80 -4.50 13.91
CA LYS A 94 -1.43 -4.93 14.20
C LYS A 94 -0.75 -5.47 12.95
N HIS A 95 0.48 -5.05 12.70
CA HIS A 95 1.31 -5.66 11.66
C HIS A 95 1.71 -7.08 12.07
N ILE A 96 1.45 -8.05 11.19
CA ILE A 96 1.83 -9.45 11.37
C ILE A 96 2.71 -9.84 10.19
N LYS A 97 3.91 -10.31 10.49
CA LYS A 97 4.86 -10.75 9.47
C LYS A 97 4.53 -12.17 9.06
N ILE A 98 4.30 -12.43 7.77
CA ILE A 98 3.95 -13.78 7.34
C ILE A 98 5.07 -14.80 7.64
N ALA A 99 6.33 -14.34 7.61
CA ALA A 99 7.51 -15.14 7.92
C ALA A 99 7.53 -15.71 9.34
N THR A 100 6.74 -15.15 10.28
CA THR A 100 6.66 -15.65 11.67
C THR A 100 5.57 -16.71 11.86
N LEU A 101 4.75 -16.99 10.84
CA LEU A 101 3.77 -18.07 10.90
C LEU A 101 4.47 -19.44 10.79
N PRO A 102 3.91 -20.51 11.39
CA PRO A 102 4.51 -21.84 11.35
C PRO A 102 4.89 -22.29 9.94
N GLY A 103 6.14 -22.71 9.79
CA GLY A 103 6.73 -23.17 8.54
C GLY A 103 7.05 -22.08 7.53
N MET A 104 6.68 -20.80 7.72
CA MET A 104 6.87 -19.78 6.69
C MET A 104 8.27 -19.16 6.65
N TRP A 105 9.08 -19.32 7.69
CA TRP A 105 10.46 -18.82 7.73
C TRP A 105 11.29 -19.34 6.56
N GLU A 106 11.20 -20.64 6.26
CA GLU A 106 12.03 -21.33 5.28
C GLU A 106 11.73 -20.89 3.84
N ARG A 107 10.61 -20.19 3.60
CA ARG A 107 10.15 -19.84 2.25
C ARG A 107 9.76 -18.38 2.06
N THR A 108 10.08 -17.51 3.01
CA THR A 108 9.69 -16.09 2.94
C THR A 108 10.91 -15.18 2.83
N ILE A 109 10.83 -14.23 1.90
CA ILE A 109 11.68 -13.03 1.87
C ILE A 109 10.81 -11.85 2.28
N THR A 110 11.13 -11.23 3.42
CA THR A 110 10.49 -10.01 3.91
C THR A 110 11.32 -8.78 3.55
N ILE A 111 10.68 -7.76 2.97
CA ILE A 111 11.33 -6.55 2.47
C ILE A 111 10.91 -5.34 3.33
N GLY A 112 11.89 -4.53 3.74
CA GLY A 112 11.67 -3.25 4.41
C GLY A 112 12.40 -2.09 3.74
N SER A 113 12.13 -0.86 4.18
CA SER A 113 12.65 0.36 3.55
C SER A 113 12.92 1.50 4.52
N ALA A 114 14.16 2.01 4.52
CA ALA A 114 14.56 3.19 5.31
C ALA A 114 13.71 4.42 4.95
N GLY A 115 13.42 4.60 3.66
CA GLY A 115 12.66 5.76 3.21
C GLY A 115 11.22 5.80 3.71
N LYS A 116 10.66 4.67 4.15
CA LYS A 116 9.32 4.57 4.72
C LYS A 116 9.37 4.60 6.24
N THR A 117 10.31 3.87 6.83
CA THR A 117 10.56 3.89 8.28
C THR A 117 10.88 5.30 8.79
N TYR A 118 11.74 6.05 8.10
CA TYR A 118 12.26 7.35 8.54
C TYR A 118 11.82 8.53 7.67
N SER A 119 10.82 8.34 6.80
CA SER A 119 10.30 9.40 5.91
C SER A 119 11.33 10.06 4.98
N VAL A 120 12.47 9.42 4.71
CA VAL A 120 13.58 9.90 3.87
C VAL A 120 13.62 9.19 2.51
N THR A 121 12.54 9.32 1.73
CA THR A 121 12.35 8.55 0.48
C THR A 121 13.48 8.70 -0.55
N GLY A 122 14.21 9.83 -0.51
CA GLY A 122 15.38 10.09 -1.36
C GLY A 122 16.62 9.27 -1.03
N TRP A 123 16.70 8.62 0.14
CA TRP A 123 17.88 7.85 0.55
C TRP A 123 18.00 6.49 -0.14
N LYS A 124 16.88 5.97 -0.68
CA LYS A 124 16.87 4.77 -1.55
C LYS A 124 17.56 3.53 -0.95
N LEU A 125 17.51 3.37 0.38
CA LEU A 125 17.94 2.16 1.08
C LEU A 125 16.76 1.28 1.49
N GLY A 126 16.96 -0.03 1.40
CA GLY A 126 16.05 -1.07 1.86
C GLY A 126 16.82 -2.35 2.15
N TRP A 127 16.12 -3.36 2.65
CA TRP A 127 16.71 -4.63 3.07
C TRP A 127 15.80 -5.80 2.74
N SER A 128 16.38 -6.99 2.62
CA SER A 128 15.68 -8.26 2.51
C SER A 128 16.11 -9.17 3.65
N ILE A 129 15.14 -9.71 4.37
CA ILE A 129 15.34 -10.61 5.52
C ILE A 129 14.67 -11.94 5.19
N GLY A 130 15.37 -13.04 5.45
CA GLY A 130 14.88 -14.39 5.19
C GLY A 130 15.97 -15.43 5.45
N PRO A 131 15.72 -16.70 5.14
CA PRO A 131 16.64 -17.78 5.42
C PRO A 131 17.86 -17.71 4.49
N SER A 132 19.02 -18.09 5.02
CA SER A 132 20.32 -17.98 4.32
C SER A 132 20.32 -18.65 2.94
N HIS A 133 19.63 -19.79 2.80
CA HIS A 133 19.54 -20.52 1.54
C HIS A 133 18.74 -19.79 0.45
N LEU A 134 17.90 -18.80 0.80
CA LEU A 134 17.25 -17.90 -0.16
C LEU A 134 18.05 -16.60 -0.34
N ILE A 135 18.51 -16.01 0.77
CA ILE A 135 19.25 -14.73 0.76
C ILE A 135 20.52 -14.80 -0.08
N LYS A 136 21.22 -15.95 -0.11
CA LYS A 136 22.41 -16.13 -0.97
C LYS A 136 22.13 -15.82 -2.45
N HIS A 137 20.92 -16.12 -2.94
CA HIS A 137 20.55 -15.86 -4.33
C HIS A 137 20.32 -14.37 -4.60
N LEU A 138 19.78 -13.63 -3.62
CA LEU A 138 19.65 -12.17 -3.69
C LEU A 138 21.03 -11.49 -3.66
N GLN A 139 21.96 -12.00 -2.83
CA GLN A 139 23.34 -11.49 -2.75
C GLN A 139 24.08 -11.65 -4.09
N VAL A 140 23.92 -12.77 -4.79
CA VAL A 140 24.50 -12.96 -6.14
C VAL A 140 23.98 -11.92 -7.12
N VAL A 141 22.66 -11.62 -7.11
CA VAL A 141 22.10 -10.57 -7.96
C VAL A 141 22.69 -9.21 -7.60
N GLN A 142 22.77 -8.87 -6.31
CA GLN A 142 23.35 -7.60 -5.87
C GLN A 142 24.81 -7.45 -6.30
N GLN A 143 25.63 -8.48 -6.10
CA GLN A 143 27.04 -8.50 -6.51
C GLN A 143 27.22 -8.23 -8.00
N ASN A 144 26.29 -8.70 -8.85
CA ASN A 144 26.38 -8.59 -10.31
C ASN A 144 25.55 -7.43 -10.90
N THR A 145 25.03 -6.53 -10.07
CA THR A 145 24.24 -5.37 -10.53
C THR A 145 24.79 -4.06 -9.99
N ILE A 146 24.48 -3.72 -8.74
CA ILE A 146 24.91 -2.46 -8.10
C ILE A 146 26.08 -2.64 -7.16
N TYR A 147 26.44 -3.89 -6.84
CA TYR A 147 27.51 -4.30 -5.94
C TYR A 147 27.30 -3.86 -4.48
N THR A 148 27.33 -2.55 -4.22
CA THR A 148 27.20 -1.95 -2.89
C THR A 148 26.31 -0.71 -2.90
N CYS A 149 25.75 -0.37 -1.73
CA CYS A 149 24.92 0.81 -1.53
C CYS A 149 25.75 1.98 -0.96
N PRO A 150 25.24 3.24 -1.00
CA PRO A 150 25.99 4.39 -0.50
C PRO A 150 26.33 4.29 1.01
N THR A 151 27.63 4.20 1.34
CA THR A 151 28.12 4.06 2.72
C THR A 151 27.63 5.15 3.69
N PRO A 152 27.64 6.46 3.35
CA PRO A 152 27.17 7.49 4.29
C PRO A 152 25.70 7.33 4.69
N LEU A 153 24.87 6.86 3.75
CA LEU A 153 23.45 6.64 4.00
C LEU A 153 23.24 5.37 4.85
N GLN A 154 24.04 4.32 4.63
CA GLN A 154 23.98 3.11 5.44
C GLN A 154 24.33 3.41 6.91
N GLU A 155 25.39 4.19 7.14
CA GLU A 155 25.78 4.63 8.48
C GLU A 155 24.68 5.46 9.15
N ALA A 156 24.12 6.44 8.44
CA ALA A 156 23.03 7.26 8.98
C ALA A 156 21.80 6.41 9.35
N VAL A 157 21.40 5.45 8.50
CA VAL A 157 20.31 4.53 8.80
C VAL A 157 20.62 3.63 10.01
N ALA A 158 21.85 3.13 10.12
CA ALA A 158 22.28 2.33 11.27
C ALA A 158 22.18 3.11 12.58
N GLN A 159 22.66 4.36 12.60
CA GLN A 159 22.57 5.23 13.77
C GLN A 159 21.12 5.56 14.13
N SER A 160 20.26 5.87 13.14
CA SER A 160 18.83 6.07 13.38
C SER A 160 18.17 4.85 14.02
N PHE A 161 18.47 3.64 13.53
CA PHE A 161 17.98 2.41 14.15
C PHE A 161 18.46 2.23 15.58
N LEU A 162 19.75 2.46 15.87
CA LEU A 162 20.28 2.34 17.22
C LEU A 162 19.63 3.34 18.19
N LEU A 163 19.30 4.54 17.72
CA LEU A 163 18.61 5.55 18.53
C LEU A 163 17.18 5.12 18.86
N ASP A 164 16.38 4.75 17.86
CA ASP A 164 14.98 4.37 18.08
C ASP A 164 14.82 2.98 18.74
N PHE A 165 15.74 2.05 18.49
CA PHE A 165 15.75 0.73 19.14
C PHE A 165 15.93 0.84 20.66
N LYS A 166 16.79 1.75 21.13
CA LYS A 166 17.04 1.96 22.58
C LYS A 166 15.83 2.51 23.33
N ARG A 167 14.82 3.01 22.62
CA ARG A 167 13.65 3.67 23.19
C ARG A 167 12.34 3.08 22.66
N MET A 168 12.30 1.82 22.26
CA MET A 168 11.07 1.22 21.72
C MET A 168 9.89 1.20 22.71
N ASP A 169 10.15 1.27 24.03
CA ASP A 169 9.07 1.39 25.02
C ASP A 169 8.64 2.86 25.26
N ASP A 170 9.33 3.83 24.66
CA ASP A 170 9.01 5.25 24.72
C ASP A 170 8.01 5.62 23.61
N PRO A 171 6.86 6.25 23.94
CA PRO A 171 5.94 6.77 22.95
C PRO A 171 6.58 7.70 21.91
N GLU A 172 7.69 8.37 22.23
CA GLU A 172 8.42 9.29 21.35
C GLU A 172 9.38 8.59 20.37
N CYS A 173 9.53 7.27 20.46
CA CYS A 173 10.19 6.50 19.41
C CYS A 173 9.49 6.72 18.06
N TYR A 174 10.28 6.94 17.00
CA TYR A 174 9.77 7.34 15.69
C TYR A 174 8.82 6.29 15.08
N PHE A 175 9.02 5.02 15.46
CA PHE A 175 8.15 3.90 15.07
C PHE A 175 6.71 4.03 15.58
N TYR A 176 6.47 4.79 16.66
CA TYR A 176 5.15 4.98 17.27
C TYR A 176 4.64 6.42 17.18
N SER A 177 5.52 7.42 17.23
CA SER A 177 5.13 8.83 17.10
C SER A 177 4.64 9.16 15.69
N LEU A 178 5.28 8.64 14.65
CA LEU A 178 4.86 8.86 13.27
C LEU A 178 3.47 8.27 12.94
N PRO A 179 3.13 6.99 13.20
CA PRO A 179 1.78 6.49 12.96
C PRO A 179 0.72 7.25 13.78
N ARG A 180 1.03 7.65 15.02
CA ARG A 180 0.13 8.47 15.85
C ARG A 180 -0.15 9.84 15.22
N GLU A 181 0.89 10.52 14.72
CA GLU A 181 0.74 11.77 13.97
C GLU A 181 -0.10 11.55 12.70
N LEU A 182 0.24 10.53 11.92
CA LEU A 182 -0.41 10.25 10.64
C LEU A 182 -1.86 9.78 10.80
N GLU A 183 -2.23 9.15 11.91
CA GLU A 183 -3.62 8.79 12.20
C GLU A 183 -4.51 10.04 12.31
N SER A 184 -4.02 11.10 12.95
CA SER A 184 -4.75 12.38 13.00
C SER A 184 -4.97 12.96 11.60
N LYS A 185 -3.95 12.89 10.73
CA LYS A 185 -4.00 13.38 9.34
C LYS A 185 -4.88 12.51 8.45
N ARG A 186 -4.90 11.19 8.67
CA ARG A 186 -5.83 10.24 8.05
C ARG A 186 -7.27 10.65 8.35
N ASN A 187 -7.60 10.81 9.63
CA ASN A 187 -8.95 11.14 10.08
C ASN A 187 -9.39 12.50 9.52
N ARG A 188 -8.49 13.49 9.56
CA ARG A 188 -8.72 14.81 8.98
C ARG A 188 -9.02 14.72 7.47
N MET A 189 -8.19 14.01 6.71
CA MET A 189 -8.39 13.85 5.26
C MET A 189 -9.70 13.10 4.93
N ALA A 190 -10.04 12.06 5.68
CA ALA A 190 -11.31 11.35 5.51
C ALA A 190 -12.51 12.28 5.69
N GLN A 191 -12.50 13.08 6.75
CA GLN A 191 -13.55 14.05 7.04
C GLN A 191 -13.69 15.08 5.92
N MET A 192 -12.57 15.61 5.40
CA MET A 192 -12.59 16.55 4.26
C MET A 192 -13.28 15.95 3.02
N PHE A 193 -13.10 14.65 2.74
CA PHE A 193 -13.73 13.99 1.61
C PHE A 193 -15.23 13.74 1.84
N LEU A 194 -15.59 13.26 3.03
CA LEU A 194 -17.00 13.03 3.38
C LEU A 194 -17.83 14.32 3.28
N GLU A 195 -17.26 15.46 3.71
CA GLU A 195 -17.94 16.76 3.67
C GLU A 195 -18.28 17.22 2.25
N VAL A 196 -17.54 16.77 1.23
CA VAL A 196 -17.77 17.10 -0.19
C VAL A 196 -18.48 15.99 -0.96
N GLY A 197 -19.01 14.97 -0.27
CA GLY A 197 -19.76 13.87 -0.88
C GLY A 197 -18.90 12.82 -1.58
N LEU A 198 -17.59 12.83 -1.34
CA LEU A 198 -16.68 11.77 -1.75
C LEU A 198 -16.69 10.63 -0.73
N LYS A 199 -16.42 9.41 -1.20
CA LYS A 199 -16.46 8.19 -0.38
C LYS A 199 -15.03 7.67 -0.14
N PRO A 200 -14.33 8.10 0.93
CA PRO A 200 -13.01 7.57 1.25
C PRO A 200 -13.10 6.13 1.77
N VAL A 201 -12.09 5.34 1.45
CA VAL A 201 -11.82 4.07 2.13
C VAL A 201 -10.80 4.35 3.24
N ILE A 202 -11.20 4.17 4.49
CA ILE A 202 -10.35 4.46 5.66
C ILE A 202 -9.24 3.42 5.75
N PRO A 203 -7.97 3.81 5.59
CA PRO A 203 -6.86 2.86 5.65
C PRO A 203 -6.57 2.42 7.09
N GLU A 204 -6.33 1.12 7.28
CA GLU A 204 -5.82 0.52 8.53
C GLU A 204 -4.31 0.73 8.69
N GLY A 205 -3.59 1.02 7.59
CA GLY A 205 -2.17 1.33 7.60
C GLY A 205 -1.66 2.00 6.32
N GLY A 206 -0.40 2.41 6.34
CA GLY A 206 0.23 3.23 5.31
C GLY A 206 -0.35 4.66 5.27
N TYR A 207 0.23 5.53 4.44
CA TYR A 207 -0.17 6.95 4.36
C TYR A 207 -0.97 7.30 3.08
N PHE A 208 -1.65 6.31 2.50
CA PHE A 208 -2.49 6.48 1.31
C PHE A 208 -3.96 6.19 1.63
N MET A 209 -4.85 6.90 0.96
CA MET A 209 -6.30 6.73 1.07
C MET A 209 -6.88 6.66 -0.34
N ILE A 210 -7.61 5.59 -0.65
CA ILE A 210 -8.37 5.53 -1.89
C ILE A 210 -9.74 6.17 -1.68
N VAL A 211 -10.28 6.79 -2.72
CA VAL A 211 -11.55 7.51 -2.70
C VAL A 211 -12.34 7.14 -3.94
N ASP A 212 -13.58 6.69 -3.77
CA ASP A 212 -14.52 6.50 -4.86
C ASP A 212 -15.10 7.85 -5.28
N VAL A 213 -14.94 8.19 -6.55
CA VAL A 213 -15.38 9.46 -7.16
C VAL A 213 -16.63 9.32 -8.02
N SER A 214 -17.23 8.13 -8.09
CA SER A 214 -18.42 7.86 -8.90
C SER A 214 -19.62 8.74 -8.51
N THR A 215 -19.74 9.10 -7.24
CA THR A 215 -20.84 9.94 -6.71
C THR A 215 -20.85 11.35 -7.26
N LEU A 216 -19.73 11.85 -7.79
CA LEU A 216 -19.65 13.21 -8.31
C LEU A 216 -20.28 13.37 -9.69
N GLY A 217 -20.59 12.27 -10.40
CA GLY A 217 -21.33 12.31 -11.65
C GLY A 217 -20.68 13.13 -12.78
N ILE A 218 -19.37 13.39 -12.71
CA ILE A 218 -18.69 14.24 -13.70
C ILE A 218 -18.60 13.48 -15.02
N ASP A 219 -19.23 14.03 -16.06
CA ASP A 219 -19.09 13.50 -17.41
C ASP A 219 -17.73 13.89 -18.02
N LEU A 220 -16.98 12.87 -18.42
CA LEU A 220 -15.64 12.96 -19.01
C LEU A 220 -15.58 12.14 -20.31
N SER A 221 -16.73 11.88 -20.94
CA SER A 221 -16.87 11.13 -22.18
C SER A 221 -15.98 11.68 -23.31
N ASP A 222 -15.91 13.00 -23.44
CA ASP A 222 -15.11 13.70 -24.46
C ASP A 222 -13.59 13.72 -24.19
N MET A 223 -13.16 13.44 -22.96
CA MET A 223 -11.73 13.41 -22.63
C MET A 223 -11.09 12.07 -23.00
N GLU A 224 -10.00 12.10 -23.76
CA GLU A 224 -9.07 10.97 -24.00
C GLU A 224 -9.74 9.60 -24.15
N LYS A 225 -10.42 9.38 -25.28
CA LYS A 225 -11.08 8.11 -25.62
C LYS A 225 -10.16 6.91 -25.39
N GLY A 226 -10.71 5.84 -24.80
CA GLY A 226 -9.98 4.61 -24.48
C GLY A 226 -9.14 4.66 -23.20
N LYS A 227 -9.07 5.79 -22.49
CA LYS A 227 -8.48 5.84 -21.13
C LYS A 227 -9.51 5.47 -20.06
N PRO A 228 -9.12 4.80 -18.97
CA PRO A 228 -9.99 4.55 -17.82
C PRO A 228 -10.50 5.84 -17.17
N TYR A 229 -11.65 5.78 -16.50
CA TYR A 229 -12.33 6.95 -15.94
C TYR A 229 -11.48 7.73 -14.93
N ASP A 230 -10.86 7.05 -13.96
CA ASP A 230 -9.97 7.64 -12.95
C ASP A 230 -8.83 8.48 -13.54
N TYR A 231 -8.24 8.03 -14.66
CA TYR A 231 -7.18 8.77 -15.36
C TYR A 231 -7.70 10.11 -15.90
N LYS A 232 -8.88 10.10 -16.53
CA LYS A 232 -9.55 11.31 -17.03
C LYS A 232 -9.93 12.22 -15.86
N PHE A 233 -10.47 11.64 -14.79
CA PHE A 233 -10.91 12.36 -13.60
C PHE A 233 -9.74 13.08 -12.93
N VAL A 234 -8.61 12.41 -12.72
CA VAL A 234 -7.41 13.03 -12.13
C VAL A 234 -6.91 14.20 -12.98
N LYS A 235 -6.85 14.05 -14.31
CA LYS A 235 -6.44 15.15 -15.20
C LYS A 235 -7.40 16.34 -15.13
N TRP A 236 -8.70 16.08 -15.17
CA TRP A 236 -9.71 17.12 -15.00
C TRP A 236 -9.57 17.81 -13.63
N MET A 237 -9.38 17.05 -12.54
CA MET A 237 -9.25 17.59 -11.19
C MET A 237 -8.00 18.48 -11.05
N ILE A 238 -6.88 18.08 -11.66
CA ILE A 238 -5.66 18.91 -11.70
C ILE A 238 -5.93 20.24 -12.42
N LYS A 239 -6.55 20.19 -13.60
CA LYS A 239 -6.81 21.39 -14.41
C LYS A 239 -7.80 22.33 -13.73
N SER A 240 -8.94 21.77 -13.30
CA SER A 240 -10.13 22.51 -12.87
C SER A 240 -10.13 22.85 -11.39
N LYS A 241 -9.59 21.96 -10.54
CA LYS A 241 -9.62 22.11 -9.07
C LYS A 241 -8.25 22.37 -8.46
N LYS A 242 -7.16 22.29 -9.24
CA LYS A 242 -5.77 22.48 -8.77
C LYS A 242 -5.36 21.47 -7.68
N LEU A 243 -6.02 20.32 -7.65
CA LEU A 243 -5.72 19.22 -6.75
C LEU A 243 -5.29 17.99 -7.55
N SER A 244 -4.19 17.37 -7.14
CA SER A 244 -3.65 16.18 -7.79
C SER A 244 -3.82 14.95 -6.92
N ALA A 245 -4.12 13.83 -7.57
CA ALA A 245 -4.17 12.49 -6.98
C ALA A 245 -3.55 11.50 -7.97
N ILE A 246 -3.58 10.22 -7.64
CA ILE A 246 -3.09 9.16 -8.51
C ILE A 246 -4.27 8.28 -8.93
N PRO A 247 -4.47 7.99 -10.23
CA PRO A 247 -5.49 7.02 -10.65
C PRO A 247 -5.15 5.62 -10.10
N LEU A 248 -6.15 4.80 -9.82
CA LEU A 248 -5.96 3.47 -9.24
C LEU A 248 -5.69 2.39 -10.31
N THR A 249 -6.20 2.55 -11.52
CA THR A 249 -6.06 1.57 -12.62
C THR A 249 -4.63 1.22 -13.05
N PRO A 250 -3.59 2.05 -12.85
CA PRO A 250 -2.21 1.62 -13.04
C PRO A 250 -1.74 0.53 -12.06
N PHE A 251 -2.42 0.35 -10.92
CA PHE A 251 -2.13 -0.70 -9.95
C PHE A 251 -2.90 -2.01 -10.22
N CYS A 252 -3.76 -2.04 -11.26
CA CYS A 252 -4.66 -3.15 -11.52
C CYS A 252 -4.16 -4.07 -12.64
N GLY A 253 -4.50 -5.36 -12.51
CA GLY A 253 -4.40 -6.31 -13.61
C GLY A 253 -5.32 -5.90 -14.78
N PRO A 254 -5.05 -6.35 -16.02
CA PRO A 254 -5.82 -5.94 -17.20
C PRO A 254 -7.33 -6.16 -17.07
N GLU A 255 -7.74 -7.30 -16.49
CA GLU A 255 -9.14 -7.72 -16.34
C GLU A 255 -9.86 -7.02 -15.18
N THR A 256 -9.13 -6.42 -14.23
CA THR A 256 -9.70 -5.84 -13.01
C THR A 256 -9.82 -4.32 -13.09
N LYS A 257 -9.27 -3.67 -14.12
CA LYS A 257 -9.34 -2.20 -14.28
C LYS A 257 -10.76 -1.64 -14.17
N GLY A 258 -11.74 -2.30 -14.79
CA GLY A 258 -13.14 -1.87 -14.73
C GLY A 258 -13.73 -1.85 -13.32
N GLN A 259 -13.22 -2.68 -12.40
CA GLN A 259 -13.66 -2.72 -11.00
C GLN A 259 -13.11 -1.54 -10.19
N PHE A 260 -11.99 -0.94 -10.63
CA PHE A 260 -11.23 0.06 -9.88
C PHE A 260 -11.20 1.44 -10.55
N GLU A 261 -11.73 1.59 -11.76
CA GLU A 261 -11.64 2.85 -12.53
C GLU A 261 -12.43 4.03 -11.96
N LYS A 262 -13.21 3.82 -10.90
CA LYS A 262 -13.87 4.89 -10.14
C LYS A 262 -13.13 5.30 -8.87
N TYR A 263 -11.98 4.68 -8.58
CA TYR A 263 -11.16 5.02 -7.42
C TYR A 263 -9.94 5.85 -7.82
N ILE A 264 -9.60 6.82 -6.98
CA ILE A 264 -8.34 7.56 -7.02
C ILE A 264 -7.64 7.48 -5.66
N ARG A 265 -6.32 7.66 -5.62
CA ARG A 265 -5.50 7.55 -4.41
C ARG A 265 -4.88 8.90 -4.03
N PHE A 266 -5.13 9.32 -2.79
CA PHE A 266 -4.49 10.47 -2.14
C PHE A 266 -3.41 10.03 -1.16
N CYS A 267 -2.51 10.95 -0.82
CA CYS A 267 -1.36 10.75 0.07
C CYS A 267 -1.40 11.80 1.18
N PHE A 268 -1.38 11.38 2.45
CA PHE A 268 -1.58 12.27 3.60
C PHE A 268 -0.37 12.41 4.53
N ILE A 269 0.80 11.83 4.20
CA ILE A 269 2.08 12.19 4.84
C ILE A 269 2.53 13.57 4.35
N LYS A 270 1.84 14.59 4.85
CA LYS A 270 1.97 16.01 4.48
C LYS A 270 1.98 16.85 5.74
N LYS A 271 2.62 18.02 5.68
CA LYS A 271 2.50 19.04 6.73
C LYS A 271 1.08 19.61 6.72
N ASP A 272 0.64 20.15 7.86
CA ASP A 272 -0.72 20.66 8.03
C ASP A 272 -1.06 21.75 7.02
N SER A 273 -0.16 22.71 6.77
CA SER A 273 -0.37 23.74 5.75
C SER A 273 -0.67 23.22 4.34
N THR A 274 -0.22 22.01 3.99
CA THR A 274 -0.58 21.37 2.71
C THR A 274 -1.98 20.76 2.78
N LEU A 275 -2.37 20.18 3.91
CA LEU A 275 -3.74 19.68 4.12
C LEU A 275 -4.74 20.84 4.23
N ASP A 276 -4.38 21.97 4.84
CA ASP A 276 -5.16 23.20 4.88
C ASP A 276 -5.47 23.70 3.46
N ALA A 277 -4.46 23.73 2.59
CA ALA A 277 -4.63 24.10 1.19
C ALA A 277 -5.58 23.16 0.44
N ALA A 278 -5.48 21.85 0.69
CA ALA A 278 -6.40 20.87 0.11
C ALA A 278 -7.83 21.05 0.62
N GLU A 279 -8.01 21.32 1.92
CA GLU A 279 -9.30 21.57 2.54
C GLU A 279 -10.00 22.80 1.94
N MET A 280 -9.25 23.89 1.70
CA MET A 280 -9.78 25.09 1.04
C MET A 280 -10.30 24.77 -0.37
N ILE A 281 -9.58 23.95 -1.14
CA ILE A 281 -10.02 23.51 -2.48
C ILE A 281 -11.31 22.69 -2.38
N LEU A 282 -11.36 21.72 -1.47
CA LEU A 282 -12.52 20.83 -1.30
C LEU A 282 -13.76 21.61 -0.83
N LYS A 283 -13.62 22.52 0.13
CA LYS A 283 -14.72 23.40 0.59
C LYS A 283 -15.29 24.26 -0.54
N ASN A 284 -14.44 24.79 -1.42
CA ASN A 284 -14.89 25.55 -2.59
C ASN A 284 -15.54 24.66 -3.66
N TRP A 285 -15.15 23.39 -3.74
CA TRP A 285 -15.77 22.43 -4.65
C TRP A 285 -17.24 22.19 -4.28
N LYS A 286 -17.54 21.98 -3.00
CA LYS A 286 -18.92 21.79 -2.52
C LYS A 286 -19.85 22.94 -2.92
N LYS A 287 -19.38 24.18 -2.78
CA LYS A 287 -20.14 25.39 -3.17
C LYS A 287 -20.46 25.49 -4.65
N GLN A 288 -19.71 24.80 -5.53
CA GLN A 288 -19.96 24.79 -6.97
C GLN A 288 -20.91 23.65 -7.39
N MET A 289 -21.20 22.70 -6.49
CA MET A 289 -22.09 21.57 -6.72
C MET A 289 -23.50 21.79 -6.15
N THR A 290 -23.63 22.70 -5.19
CA THR A 290 -24.90 23.23 -4.65
C THR A 290 -25.34 24.46 -5.42
#